data_AF-A0A952V886-F1
#
_entry.id   AF-A0A952V886-F1
#
_cell.length_a   1.000
_cell.length_b   1.000
_cell.length_c   1.000
_cell.angle_alpha   90.00
_cell.angle_beta   90.00
_cell.angle_gamma   90.00
#
_symmetry.space_group_name_H-M   'P 1'
#
loop_
_entity.id
_entity.type
_entity.pdbx_description
1 polymer ?
#
loop_
_entity_poly.entity_id
_entity_poly.type
_entity_poly.pdbx_seq_one_letter_code
_entity_poly.pdbx_strand_id
1 'polypeptide(L)'
;MKIPPREVIDLMASRSHRMHHYIWHQVRNAWHLYPDDVREAIDLLGWAPPRPAFYEGDILALDNFSGEDFLYMHRQMIFQVNQVLADVGDANYPRIDGWKTLPNHNDSEFPVPPPWDSGNENFNARLIRVKSPEFLSDVMQIWETYYLTPDNLRRLSLGQLGALIEFTIHNNMHIRWCAEPAAVRPNPDPANPDSIPTAWDDPTYDFLGDTYSSHVHPLFWYLHGWVDLCIDKWQAANNLSTINWKGTWVGKLPSHAGIGAKNFILLMHDHPPEKNLVHDHHLHEMIEVSRLIGECGIFTEFYTDWMMP
;
A
#
# COMPACT_ATOMS: atom_id res chain seq x y z
N MET A 1 10.00 -5.35 18.48
CA MET A 1 9.11 -5.57 17.32
C MET A 1 8.70 -7.03 17.27
N LYS A 2 7.40 -7.32 17.11
CA LYS A 2 6.90 -8.67 16.88
C LYS A 2 6.96 -9.00 15.39
N ILE A 3 7.33 -10.24 15.07
CA ILE A 3 7.35 -10.76 13.70
C ILE A 3 6.06 -11.55 13.48
N PRO A 4 5.33 -11.32 12.38
CA PRO A 4 4.16 -12.15 12.04
C PRO A 4 4.54 -13.64 11.91
N PRO A 5 3.61 -14.57 12.22
CA PRO A 5 3.80 -15.99 11.97
C PRO A 5 4.13 -16.27 10.49
N ARG A 6 4.78 -17.41 10.25
CA ARG A 6 5.22 -17.81 8.91
C ARG A 6 4.08 -17.87 7.91
N GLU A 7 2.88 -18.28 8.33
CA GLU A 7 1.69 -18.35 7.49
C GLU A 7 1.30 -16.98 6.91
N VAL A 8 1.49 -15.90 7.69
CA VAL A 8 1.29 -14.53 7.20
C VAL A 8 2.40 -14.17 6.22
N ILE A 9 3.65 -14.44 6.56
CA ILE A 9 4.81 -14.14 5.70
C ILE A 9 4.69 -14.85 4.35
N ASP A 10 4.39 -16.15 4.35
CA ASP A 10 4.25 -16.97 3.13
C ASP A 10 3.05 -16.51 2.28
N LEU A 11 1.94 -16.11 2.89
CA LEU A 11 0.80 -15.52 2.17
C LEU A 11 1.18 -14.19 1.51
N MET A 12 1.84 -13.31 2.26
CA MET A 12 2.27 -11.99 1.79
C MET A 12 3.37 -12.08 0.73
N ALA A 13 4.27 -13.06 0.84
CA ALA A 13 5.31 -13.31 -0.15
C ALA A 13 4.80 -14.03 -1.41
N SER A 14 3.54 -14.51 -1.42
CA SER A 14 2.97 -15.15 -2.61
C SER A 14 2.99 -14.20 -3.79
N ARG A 15 3.40 -14.71 -4.96
CA ARG A 15 3.50 -13.91 -6.19
C ARG A 15 2.20 -13.17 -6.51
N SER A 16 1.05 -13.81 -6.33
CA SER A 16 -0.26 -13.18 -6.50
C SER A 16 -0.43 -11.94 -5.63
N HIS A 17 -0.04 -11.99 -4.36
CA HIS A 17 -0.19 -10.86 -3.44
C HIS A 17 0.81 -9.73 -3.75
N ARG A 18 2.06 -10.11 -4.07
CA ARG A 18 3.10 -9.18 -4.49
C ARG A 18 2.72 -8.41 -5.75
N MET A 19 2.28 -9.12 -6.78
CA MET A 19 1.81 -8.54 -8.05
C MET A 19 0.60 -7.64 -7.82
N HIS A 20 -0.35 -8.08 -6.99
CA HIS A 20 -1.56 -7.30 -6.69
C HIS A 20 -1.23 -5.96 -6.04
N HIS A 21 -0.43 -5.97 -4.97
CA HIS A 21 -0.04 -4.75 -4.27
C HIS A 21 0.79 -3.82 -5.18
N TYR A 22 1.75 -4.37 -5.93
CA TYR A 22 2.55 -3.63 -6.90
C TYR A 22 1.68 -2.94 -7.95
N ILE A 23 0.85 -3.69 -8.68
CA ILE A 23 0.04 -3.17 -9.78
C ILE A 23 -0.99 -2.17 -9.28
N TRP A 24 -1.66 -2.46 -8.16
CA TRP A 24 -2.66 -1.57 -7.58
C TRP A 24 -2.08 -0.17 -7.35
N HIS A 25 -0.86 -0.08 -6.82
CA HIS A 25 -0.16 1.19 -6.66
C HIS A 25 0.26 1.80 -7.99
N GLN A 26 0.89 1.02 -8.88
CA GLN A 26 1.36 1.51 -10.18
C GLN A 26 0.22 2.17 -10.97
N VAL A 27 -0.89 1.46 -11.17
CA VAL A 27 -1.96 1.97 -12.02
C VAL A 27 -2.66 3.17 -11.41
N ARG A 28 -2.86 3.22 -10.08
CA ARG A 28 -3.48 4.40 -9.43
C ARG A 28 -2.62 5.64 -9.51
N ASN A 29 -1.31 5.49 -9.31
CA ASN A 29 -0.42 6.63 -9.13
C ASN A 29 0.08 7.14 -10.48
N ALA A 30 0.24 6.27 -11.47
CA ALA A 30 0.75 6.62 -12.79
C ALA A 30 -0.32 6.74 -13.88
N TRP A 31 -1.62 6.56 -13.57
CA TRP A 31 -2.68 6.42 -14.59
C TRP A 31 -2.58 7.47 -15.71
N HIS A 32 -2.54 8.75 -15.34
CA HIS A 32 -2.52 9.85 -16.31
C HIS A 32 -1.18 10.03 -17.04
N LEU A 33 -0.12 9.36 -16.57
CA LEU A 33 1.19 9.35 -17.23
C LEU A 33 1.25 8.28 -18.33
N TYR A 34 0.49 7.20 -18.22
CA TYR A 34 0.48 6.14 -19.22
C TYR A 34 -0.06 6.62 -20.57
N PRO A 35 0.54 6.20 -21.69
CA PRO A 35 -0.03 6.40 -23.03
C PRO A 35 -1.47 5.89 -23.16
N ASP A 36 -2.26 6.51 -24.05
CA ASP A 36 -3.68 6.19 -24.24
C ASP A 36 -3.91 4.71 -24.58
N ASP A 37 -3.10 4.14 -25.47
CA ASP A 37 -3.15 2.73 -25.87
C ASP A 37 -2.83 1.77 -24.72
N VAL A 38 -1.88 2.14 -23.86
CA VAL A 38 -1.54 1.39 -22.64
C VAL A 38 -2.69 1.45 -21.64
N ARG A 39 -3.31 2.63 -21.42
CA ARG A 39 -4.48 2.76 -20.55
C ARG A 39 -5.66 1.94 -21.06
N GLU A 40 -5.95 2.00 -22.35
CA GLU A 40 -7.00 1.19 -22.98
C GLU A 40 -6.75 -0.32 -22.79
N ALA A 41 -5.50 -0.77 -22.97
CA ALA A 41 -5.14 -2.18 -22.75
C ALA A 41 -5.28 -2.60 -21.28
N ILE A 42 -4.85 -1.77 -20.32
CA ILE A 42 -5.02 -2.02 -18.88
C ILE A 42 -6.51 -2.02 -18.48
N ASP A 43 -7.32 -1.15 -19.07
CA ASP A 43 -8.77 -1.09 -18.85
C ASP A 43 -9.47 -2.37 -19.36
N LEU A 44 -9.10 -2.86 -20.55
CA LEU A 44 -9.61 -4.12 -21.08
C LEU A 44 -9.29 -5.33 -20.17
N LEU A 45 -8.18 -5.26 -19.43
CA LEU A 45 -7.82 -6.26 -18.43
C LEU A 45 -8.56 -6.08 -17.10
N GLY A 46 -9.35 -5.02 -16.94
CA GLY A 46 -10.12 -4.69 -15.75
C GLY A 46 -9.31 -4.05 -14.62
N TRP A 47 -8.17 -3.46 -14.95
CA TRP A 47 -7.22 -2.86 -14.00
C TRP A 47 -7.16 -1.33 -14.07
N ALA A 48 -8.04 -0.69 -14.86
CA ALA A 48 -8.18 0.75 -14.80
C ALA A 48 -8.64 1.20 -13.39
N PRO A 49 -7.90 2.09 -12.73
CA PRO A 49 -8.35 2.64 -11.46
C PRO A 49 -9.57 3.54 -11.73
N PRO A 50 -10.70 3.32 -11.05
CA PRO A 50 -11.88 4.15 -11.25
C PRO A 50 -11.66 5.59 -10.78
N ARG A 51 -10.67 5.79 -9.90
CA ARG A 51 -10.27 7.07 -9.30
C ARG A 51 -8.74 7.09 -9.15
N PRO A 52 -8.01 7.60 -10.15
CA PRO A 52 -6.56 7.80 -10.04
C PRO A 52 -6.17 8.69 -8.85
N ALA A 53 -4.96 8.50 -8.31
CA ALA A 53 -4.48 9.28 -7.17
C ALA A 53 -4.16 10.74 -7.55
N PHE A 54 -3.84 10.98 -8.82
CA PHE A 54 -3.54 12.30 -9.38
C PHE A 54 -4.51 12.62 -10.51
N TYR A 55 -4.72 13.90 -10.78
CA TYR A 55 -5.26 14.40 -12.04
C TYR A 55 -4.14 14.57 -13.06
N GLU A 56 -4.52 14.90 -14.31
CA GLU A 56 -3.55 15.35 -15.31
C GLU A 56 -2.68 16.50 -14.80
N GLY A 57 -1.40 16.49 -15.17
CA GLY A 57 -0.41 17.47 -14.70
C GLY A 57 0.09 17.22 -13.28
N ASP A 58 -0.01 15.98 -12.80
CA ASP A 58 0.49 15.54 -11.49
C ASP A 58 -0.10 16.38 -10.34
N ILE A 59 -1.42 16.59 -10.37
CA ILE A 59 -2.12 17.32 -9.30
C ILE A 59 -2.78 16.30 -8.38
N LEU A 60 -2.40 16.29 -7.09
CA LEU A 60 -2.99 15.35 -6.11
C LEU A 60 -4.52 15.48 -6.08
N ALA A 61 -5.23 14.38 -6.34
CA ALA A 61 -6.67 14.35 -6.37
C ALA A 61 -7.22 14.22 -4.94
N LEU A 62 -7.77 15.32 -4.41
CA LEU A 62 -8.29 15.39 -3.04
C LEU A 62 -9.81 15.15 -2.96
N ASP A 63 -10.52 15.21 -4.08
CA ASP A 63 -11.98 15.27 -4.15
C ASP A 63 -12.62 14.17 -5.02
N ASN A 64 -11.82 13.28 -5.62
CA ASN A 64 -12.33 12.15 -6.41
C ASN A 64 -12.53 10.86 -5.61
N PHE A 65 -12.29 10.85 -4.29
CA PHE A 65 -12.33 9.68 -3.39
C PHE A 65 -11.22 8.63 -3.60
N SER A 66 -10.17 8.91 -4.37
CA SER A 66 -9.00 8.01 -4.52
C SER A 66 -8.30 7.70 -3.19
N GLY A 67 -8.29 8.66 -2.26
CA GLY A 67 -7.78 8.45 -0.91
C GLY A 67 -8.62 7.48 -0.09
N GLU A 68 -9.92 7.34 -0.36
CA GLU A 68 -10.72 6.28 0.27
C GLU A 68 -10.34 4.90 -0.25
N ASP A 69 -10.01 4.77 -1.55
CA ASP A 69 -9.48 3.50 -2.08
C ASP A 69 -8.18 3.09 -1.37
N PHE A 70 -7.27 4.05 -1.11
CA PHE A 70 -6.05 3.81 -0.32
C PHE A 70 -6.35 3.32 1.10
N LEU A 71 -7.20 4.03 1.84
CA LEU A 71 -7.54 3.64 3.20
C LEU A 71 -8.27 2.29 3.24
N TYR A 72 -9.19 2.07 2.30
CA TYR A 72 -9.99 0.85 2.23
C TYR A 72 -9.13 -0.37 1.88
N MET A 73 -8.27 -0.28 0.86
CA MET A 73 -7.42 -1.39 0.41
C MET A 73 -6.52 -1.89 1.55
N HIS A 74 -5.83 -0.98 2.25
CA HIS A 74 -4.96 -1.37 3.36
C HIS A 74 -5.75 -1.89 4.58
N ARG A 75 -6.95 -1.36 4.85
CA ARG A 75 -7.86 -1.93 5.86
C ARG A 75 -8.29 -3.36 5.49
N GLN A 76 -8.53 -3.65 4.21
CA GLN A 76 -8.83 -5.01 3.75
C GLN A 76 -7.61 -5.95 3.90
N MET A 77 -6.39 -5.48 3.61
CA MET A 77 -5.18 -6.28 3.85
C MET A 77 -5.03 -6.63 5.34
N ILE A 78 -5.21 -5.66 6.25
CA ILE A 78 -5.17 -5.90 7.70
C ILE A 78 -6.27 -6.89 8.12
N PHE A 79 -7.48 -6.75 7.59
CA PHE A 79 -8.57 -7.69 7.85
C PHE A 79 -8.20 -9.12 7.42
N GLN A 80 -7.69 -9.29 6.21
CA GLN A 80 -7.26 -10.59 5.68
C GLN A 80 -6.17 -11.22 6.56
N VAL A 81 -5.14 -10.46 6.94
CA VAL A 81 -4.08 -10.97 7.81
C VAL A 81 -4.63 -11.35 9.19
N ASN A 82 -5.56 -10.56 9.75
CA ASN A 82 -6.20 -10.90 11.03
C ASN A 82 -7.02 -12.19 10.96
N GLN A 83 -7.62 -12.53 9.81
CA GLN A 83 -8.27 -13.83 9.63
C GLN A 83 -7.25 -14.97 9.68
N VAL A 84 -6.12 -14.84 8.99
CA VAL A 84 -5.04 -15.84 9.06
C VAL A 84 -4.50 -15.98 10.48
N LEU A 85 -4.29 -14.88 11.20
CA LEU A 85 -3.82 -14.90 12.58
C LEU A 85 -4.82 -15.59 13.53
N ALA A 86 -6.12 -15.39 13.32
CA ALA A 86 -7.15 -16.09 14.07
C ALA A 86 -7.12 -17.60 13.83
N ASP A 87 -6.86 -18.04 12.59
CA ASP A 87 -6.73 -19.46 12.22
C ASP A 87 -5.45 -20.09 12.78
N VAL A 88 -4.33 -19.35 12.76
CA VAL A 88 -3.05 -19.77 13.36
C VAL A 88 -3.17 -19.90 14.88
N GLY A 89 -3.90 -18.97 15.53
CA GLY A 89 -4.15 -18.99 16.96
C GLY A 89 -2.91 -18.69 17.83
N ASP A 90 -1.91 -17.98 17.30
CA ASP A 90 -0.73 -17.58 18.09
C ASP A 90 -1.11 -16.50 19.11
N ALA A 91 -1.12 -16.87 20.39
CA ALA A 91 -1.44 -15.96 21.49
C ALA A 91 -0.45 -14.77 21.60
N ASN A 92 0.76 -14.87 21.05
CA ASN A 92 1.74 -13.78 21.07
C ASN A 92 1.50 -12.75 19.96
N TYR A 93 0.83 -13.14 18.89
CA TYR A 93 0.47 -12.31 17.73
C TYR A 93 -1.00 -12.56 17.33
N PRO A 94 -1.98 -12.21 18.17
CA PRO A 94 -3.38 -12.56 17.93
C PRO A 94 -4.04 -11.73 16.81
N ARG A 95 -3.47 -10.56 16.49
CA ARG A 95 -3.90 -9.63 15.46
C ARG A 95 -2.77 -8.65 15.13
N ILE A 96 -2.86 -8.00 13.99
CA ILE A 96 -2.09 -6.79 13.69
C ILE A 96 -2.37 -5.74 14.77
N ASP A 97 -1.29 -5.23 15.36
CA ASP A 97 -1.30 -4.14 16.31
C ASP A 97 -0.35 -3.04 15.84
N GLY A 98 -0.92 -2.05 15.15
CA GLY A 98 -0.18 -0.92 14.61
C GLY A 98 0.26 0.09 15.66
N TRP A 99 1.18 0.96 15.25
CA TRP A 99 1.60 2.09 16.06
C TRP A 99 0.42 2.99 16.45
N LYS A 100 0.42 3.48 17.70
CA LYS A 100 -0.53 4.49 18.16
C LYS A 100 0.02 5.91 17.98
N THR A 101 1.34 6.00 18.01
CA THR A 101 2.15 7.17 17.65
C THR A 101 3.40 6.69 16.94
N LEU A 102 3.99 7.52 16.10
CA LEU A 102 5.24 7.23 15.42
C LEU A 102 6.36 6.95 16.43
N PRO A 103 7.21 5.94 16.20
CA PRO A 103 8.40 5.73 17.00
C PRO A 103 9.30 6.96 16.95
N ASN A 104 9.87 7.31 18.09
CA ASN A 104 10.87 8.38 18.17
C ASN A 104 12.15 7.97 17.43
N HIS A 105 12.99 8.95 17.06
CA HIS A 105 14.23 8.67 16.34
C HIS A 105 15.17 7.71 17.11
N ASN A 106 15.17 7.78 18.44
CA ASN A 106 16.00 6.94 19.31
C ASN A 106 15.24 5.72 19.87
N ASP A 107 14.12 5.33 19.25
CA ASP A 107 13.35 4.16 19.68
C ASP A 107 14.18 2.87 19.46
N SER A 108 14.45 2.14 20.54
CA SER A 108 15.27 0.93 20.49
C SER A 108 14.49 -0.29 19.96
N GLU A 109 13.16 -0.25 20.00
CA GLU A 109 12.31 -1.31 19.45
C GLU A 109 12.14 -1.14 17.93
N PHE A 110 12.09 0.09 17.46
CA PHE A 110 11.89 0.46 16.06
C PHE A 110 13.00 1.38 15.52
N PRO A 111 14.27 0.93 15.54
CA PRO A 111 15.40 1.76 15.12
C PRO A 111 15.28 2.17 13.65
N VAL A 112 15.71 3.39 13.33
CA VAL A 112 15.81 3.90 11.97
C VAL A 112 17.12 3.39 11.34
N PRO A 113 17.09 2.56 10.28
CA PRO A 113 18.32 2.11 9.62
C PRO A 113 19.08 3.32 9.03
N PRO A 114 20.43 3.31 9.04
CA PRO A 114 21.22 4.40 8.48
C PRO A 114 20.94 4.58 6.98
N PRO A 115 21.10 5.80 6.43
CA PRO A 115 21.08 6.00 4.99
C PRO A 115 22.26 5.27 4.33
N TRP A 116 22.07 4.84 3.09
CA TRP A 116 23.08 4.15 2.27
C TRP A 116 23.19 4.80 0.88
N ASP A 117 24.18 4.37 0.11
CA ASP A 117 24.33 4.78 -1.29
C ASP A 117 23.57 3.83 -2.20
N SER A 118 22.48 4.31 -2.79
CA SER A 118 21.64 3.58 -3.75
C SER A 118 22.17 3.63 -5.19
N GLY A 119 23.22 4.40 -5.47
CA GLY A 119 23.66 4.73 -6.82
C GLY A 119 22.78 5.77 -7.54
N ASN A 120 21.72 6.28 -6.88
CA ASN A 120 20.85 7.34 -7.38
C ASN A 120 20.96 8.57 -6.47
N GLU A 121 21.54 9.66 -6.96
CA GLU A 121 21.79 10.88 -6.17
C GLU A 121 20.53 11.47 -5.54
N ASN A 122 19.42 11.48 -6.28
CA ASN A 122 18.15 12.02 -5.79
C ASN A 122 17.57 11.14 -4.67
N PHE A 123 17.65 9.81 -4.82
CA PHE A 123 17.20 8.91 -3.76
C PHE A 123 18.14 8.95 -2.54
N ASN A 124 19.45 9.08 -2.74
CA ASN A 124 20.42 9.27 -1.65
C ASN A 124 20.10 10.54 -0.84
N ALA A 125 19.81 11.65 -1.51
CA ALA A 125 19.40 12.89 -0.84
C ALA A 125 18.10 12.71 -0.05
N ARG A 126 17.12 11.96 -0.60
CA ARG A 126 15.88 11.62 0.10
C ARG A 126 16.11 10.72 1.31
N LEU A 127 16.94 9.68 1.19
CA LEU A 127 17.31 8.80 2.31
C LEU A 127 17.93 9.58 3.46
N ILE A 128 18.89 10.45 3.16
CA ILE A 128 19.54 11.31 4.17
C ILE A 128 18.51 12.21 4.85
N ARG A 129 17.65 12.89 4.08
CA ARG A 129 16.62 13.80 4.61
C ARG A 129 15.62 13.05 5.48
N VAL A 130 14.94 12.03 4.94
CA VAL A 130 13.80 11.37 5.58
C VAL A 130 14.21 10.58 6.84
N LYS A 131 15.46 10.11 6.91
CA LYS A 131 15.99 9.37 8.07
C LYS A 131 16.51 10.27 9.19
N SER A 132 16.61 11.58 8.97
CA SER A 132 17.13 12.52 9.97
C SER A 132 16.18 12.68 11.18
N PRO A 133 16.70 13.03 12.37
CA PRO A 133 15.87 13.41 13.51
C PRO A 133 14.96 14.61 13.20
N GLU A 134 15.48 15.61 12.49
CA GLU A 134 14.79 16.86 12.17
C GLU A 134 13.61 16.61 11.24
N PHE A 135 13.74 15.73 10.24
CA PHE A 135 12.60 15.39 9.38
C PHE A 135 11.47 14.69 10.16
N LEU A 136 11.80 13.92 11.20
CA LEU A 136 10.78 13.37 12.08
C LEU A 136 10.05 14.47 12.85
N SER A 137 10.78 15.36 13.53
CA SER A 137 10.16 16.40 14.37
C SER A 137 9.43 17.47 13.57
N ASP A 138 10.01 17.88 12.44
CA ASP A 138 9.61 19.09 11.72
C ASP A 138 8.64 18.78 10.57
N VAL A 139 8.49 17.51 10.20
CA VAL A 139 7.58 17.10 9.11
C VAL A 139 6.64 15.98 9.57
N MET A 140 7.17 14.80 9.90
CA MET A 140 6.33 13.62 10.13
C MET A 140 5.47 13.76 11.40
N GLN A 141 6.01 14.25 12.51
CA GLN A 141 5.27 14.44 13.75
C GLN A 141 4.24 15.59 13.67
N ILE A 142 4.48 16.59 12.80
CA ILE A 142 3.49 17.63 12.50
C ILE A 142 2.28 17.02 11.80
N TRP A 143 2.52 16.21 10.77
CA TRP A 143 1.45 15.50 10.06
C TRP A 143 0.73 14.49 10.95
N GLU A 144 1.45 13.73 11.76
CA GLU A 144 0.83 12.83 12.75
C GLU A 144 -0.09 13.60 13.70
N THR A 145 0.38 14.70 14.28
CA THR A 145 -0.43 15.54 15.16
C THR A 145 -1.68 16.03 14.44
N TYR A 146 -1.53 16.44 13.18
CA TYR A 146 -2.66 16.87 12.35
C TYR A 146 -3.71 15.77 12.18
N TYR A 147 -3.29 14.55 11.80
CA TYR A 147 -4.19 13.41 11.55
C TYR A 147 -4.70 12.69 12.81
N LEU A 148 -4.20 13.04 13.99
CA LEU A 148 -4.73 12.53 15.27
C LEU A 148 -5.60 13.57 16.01
N THR A 149 -5.63 14.82 15.54
CA THR A 149 -6.41 15.91 16.16
C THR A 149 -7.86 15.93 15.66
N PRO A 150 -8.88 15.74 16.53
CA PRO A 150 -10.29 15.68 16.11
C PRO A 150 -10.78 16.92 15.34
N ASP A 151 -10.32 18.11 15.72
CA ASP A 151 -10.71 19.38 15.09
C ASP A 151 -10.24 19.49 13.63
N ASN A 152 -9.08 18.90 13.31
CA ASN A 152 -8.55 18.83 11.95
C ASN A 152 -9.29 17.76 11.16
N LEU A 153 -9.50 16.58 11.76
CA LEU A 153 -10.21 15.46 11.12
C LEU A 153 -11.64 15.80 10.71
N ARG A 154 -12.36 16.62 11.49
CA ARG A 154 -13.70 17.11 11.13
C ARG A 154 -13.72 18.02 9.90
N ARG A 155 -12.58 18.55 9.46
CA ARG A 155 -12.46 19.43 8.29
C ARG A 155 -12.17 18.66 7.01
N LEU A 156 -11.86 17.38 7.10
CA LEU A 156 -11.53 16.53 5.98
C LEU A 156 -12.68 15.58 5.68
N SER A 157 -12.99 15.39 4.40
CA SER A 157 -13.63 14.16 3.94
C SER A 157 -12.67 12.97 4.13
N LEU A 158 -13.21 11.74 4.16
CA LEU A 158 -12.38 10.55 4.26
C LEU A 158 -11.42 10.40 3.06
N GLY A 159 -11.87 10.78 1.86
CA GLY A 159 -11.03 10.84 0.66
C GLY A 159 -9.85 11.81 0.80
N GLN A 160 -10.10 13.02 1.31
CA GLN A 160 -9.01 13.98 1.59
C GLN A 160 -8.04 13.45 2.63
N LEU A 161 -8.53 12.83 3.70
CA LEU A 161 -7.68 12.22 4.72
C LEU A 161 -6.76 11.16 4.12
N GLY A 162 -7.31 10.24 3.32
CA GLY A 162 -6.54 9.16 2.72
C GLY A 162 -5.46 9.66 1.75
N ALA A 163 -5.82 10.57 0.85
CA ALA A 163 -4.90 11.13 -0.13
C ALA A 163 -3.76 11.93 0.56
N LEU A 164 -4.11 12.73 1.58
CA LEU A 164 -3.11 13.46 2.34
C LEU A 164 -2.21 12.52 3.14
N ILE A 165 -2.73 11.48 3.79
CA ILE A 165 -1.90 10.49 4.50
C ILE A 165 -0.92 9.80 3.53
N GLU A 166 -1.42 9.27 2.40
CA GLU A 166 -0.62 8.57 1.38
C GLU A 166 0.60 9.40 0.96
N PHE A 167 0.37 10.67 0.58
CA PHE A 167 1.39 11.51 -0.05
C PHE A 167 2.13 12.49 0.88
N THR A 168 1.78 12.60 2.17
CA THR A 168 2.53 13.45 3.12
C THR A 168 3.37 12.65 4.11
N ILE A 169 2.87 11.51 4.61
CA ILE A 169 3.50 10.81 5.73
C ILE A 169 3.74 9.34 5.44
N HIS A 170 2.79 8.63 4.83
CA HIS A 170 2.86 7.20 4.58
C HIS A 170 4.09 6.82 3.74
N ASN A 171 4.28 7.42 2.57
CA ASN A 171 5.44 7.13 1.72
C ASN A 171 6.76 7.45 2.44
N ASN A 172 6.78 8.46 3.30
CA ASN A 172 7.94 8.79 4.13
C ASN A 172 8.19 7.76 5.24
N MET A 173 7.16 7.09 5.78
CA MET A 173 7.35 5.98 6.72
C MET A 173 8.07 4.81 6.04
N HIS A 174 7.67 4.43 4.83
CA HIS A 174 8.35 3.38 4.07
C HIS A 174 9.84 3.68 3.89
N ILE A 175 10.18 4.91 3.47
CA ILE A 175 11.57 5.31 3.23
C ILE A 175 12.37 5.52 4.54
N ARG A 176 11.73 5.98 5.61
CA ARG A 176 12.40 6.18 6.89
C ARG A 176 12.88 4.86 7.47
N TRP A 177 12.04 3.83 7.46
CA TRP A 177 12.33 2.55 8.10
C TRP A 177 12.84 1.46 7.15
N CYS A 178 12.96 1.70 5.84
CA CYS A 178 13.63 0.75 4.96
C CYS A 178 15.13 0.67 5.28
N ALA A 179 15.68 -0.54 5.24
CA ALA A 179 17.11 -0.80 5.28
C ALA A 179 17.66 -0.97 3.86
N GLU A 180 18.98 -0.90 3.71
CA GLU A 180 19.65 -1.24 2.46
C GLU A 180 19.28 -2.69 2.07
N PRO A 181 18.64 -2.91 0.92
CA PRO A 181 18.29 -4.25 0.48
C PRO A 181 19.52 -4.96 -0.09
N ALA A 182 19.61 -6.28 0.09
CA ALA A 182 20.71 -7.08 -0.49
C ALA A 182 20.75 -7.00 -2.02
N ALA A 183 19.58 -6.82 -2.64
CA ALA A 183 19.41 -6.53 -4.04
C ALA A 183 18.08 -5.79 -4.25
N VAL A 184 18.00 -4.95 -5.28
CA VAL A 184 16.76 -4.25 -5.66
C VAL A 184 16.18 -4.93 -6.90
N ARG A 185 14.88 -5.24 -6.87
CA ARG A 185 14.18 -5.77 -8.03
C ARG A 185 14.24 -4.75 -9.17
N PRO A 186 14.66 -5.14 -10.39
CA PRO A 186 14.61 -4.23 -11.51
C PRO A 186 13.14 -3.94 -11.88
N ASN A 187 12.89 -2.74 -12.37
CA ASN A 187 11.65 -2.45 -13.08
C ASN A 187 11.54 -3.38 -14.31
N PRO A 188 10.32 -3.78 -14.72
CA PRO A 188 10.12 -4.55 -15.95
C PRO A 188 10.85 -3.91 -17.14
N ASP A 189 11.66 -4.70 -17.84
CA ASP A 189 12.47 -4.21 -18.97
C ASP A 189 11.55 -3.90 -20.16
N PRO A 190 11.54 -2.66 -20.71
CA PRO A 190 10.74 -2.35 -21.89
C PRO A 190 11.08 -3.21 -23.11
N ALA A 191 12.34 -3.69 -23.23
CA ALA A 191 12.79 -4.56 -24.32
C ALA A 191 12.53 -6.05 -24.06
N ASN A 192 12.27 -6.42 -22.80
CA ASN A 192 11.95 -7.77 -22.37
C ASN A 192 10.99 -7.73 -21.17
N PRO A 193 9.74 -7.30 -21.37
CA PRO A 193 8.79 -7.06 -20.28
C PRO A 193 8.23 -8.37 -19.69
N ASP A 194 8.79 -9.52 -20.09
CA ASP A 194 8.37 -10.87 -19.74
C ASP A 194 8.63 -11.16 -18.26
N SER A 195 7.73 -10.62 -17.43
CA SER A 195 7.51 -10.92 -16.02
C SER A 195 8.64 -10.58 -15.05
N ILE A 196 8.27 -10.02 -13.90
CA ILE A 196 9.16 -9.91 -12.73
C ILE A 196 9.75 -11.30 -12.41
N PRO A 197 11.08 -11.50 -12.40
CA PRO A 197 11.65 -12.82 -12.16
C PRO A 197 11.17 -13.42 -10.84
N THR A 198 10.84 -14.71 -10.81
CA THR A 198 10.31 -15.40 -9.61
C THR A 198 11.30 -15.44 -8.45
N ALA A 199 12.58 -15.18 -8.69
CA ALA A 199 13.57 -15.01 -7.62
C ALA A 199 13.21 -13.87 -6.64
N TRP A 200 12.45 -12.87 -7.10
CA TRP A 200 11.96 -11.77 -6.26
C TRP A 200 10.72 -12.13 -5.43
N ASP A 201 10.18 -13.34 -5.59
CA ASP A 201 9.09 -13.86 -4.75
C ASP A 201 9.61 -14.42 -3.42
N ASP A 202 10.93 -14.59 -3.27
CA ASP A 202 11.56 -15.07 -2.04
C ASP A 202 11.12 -14.23 -0.83
N PRO A 203 10.62 -14.84 0.26
CA PRO A 203 10.19 -14.10 1.46
C PRO A 203 11.27 -13.21 2.09
N THR A 204 12.55 -13.45 1.79
CA THR A 204 13.66 -12.60 2.23
C THR A 204 13.79 -11.31 1.41
N TYR A 205 13.12 -11.21 0.25
CA TYR A 205 12.92 -9.96 -0.46
C TYR A 205 11.70 -9.23 0.13
N ASP A 206 11.95 -8.47 1.19
CA ASP A 206 10.98 -7.69 1.97
C ASP A 206 11.32 -6.19 1.99
N PHE A 207 11.92 -5.67 0.91
CA PHE A 207 12.31 -4.28 0.84
C PHE A 207 11.11 -3.34 1.01
N LEU A 208 11.10 -2.56 2.10
CA LEU A 208 10.03 -1.61 2.43
C LEU A 208 9.82 -0.51 1.38
N GLY A 209 10.85 -0.21 0.57
CA GLY A 209 10.79 0.83 -0.47
C GLY A 209 10.15 0.39 -1.79
N ASP A 210 9.83 -0.90 -1.96
CA ASP A 210 9.20 -1.46 -3.17
C ASP A 210 7.81 -2.01 -2.82
N THR A 211 6.77 -1.55 -3.51
CA THR A 211 5.39 -2.05 -3.32
C THR A 211 5.28 -3.53 -3.67
N TYR A 212 6.20 -4.11 -4.44
CA TYR A 212 6.23 -5.57 -4.66
C TYR A 212 6.58 -6.37 -3.40
N SER A 213 7.21 -5.76 -2.39
CA SER A 213 7.76 -6.47 -1.24
C SER A 213 7.43 -5.88 0.12
N SER A 214 7.02 -4.62 0.19
CA SER A 214 6.88 -3.91 1.45
C SER A 214 5.99 -4.64 2.46
N HIS A 215 4.90 -5.25 2.01
CA HIS A 215 3.92 -5.98 2.83
C HIS A 215 4.44 -7.29 3.44
N VAL A 216 5.59 -7.78 2.99
CA VAL A 216 6.26 -8.94 3.61
C VAL A 216 7.01 -8.51 4.88
N HIS A 217 7.50 -7.27 4.92
CA HIS A 217 8.29 -6.77 6.03
C HIS A 217 7.44 -6.54 7.29
N PRO A 218 7.86 -6.98 8.49
CA PRO A 218 7.06 -6.81 9.73
C PRO A 218 6.64 -5.37 10.03
N LEU A 219 7.50 -4.37 9.79
CA LEU A 219 7.19 -2.95 10.00
C LEU A 219 6.02 -2.43 9.16
N PHE A 220 5.71 -3.04 8.01
CA PHE A 220 4.55 -2.69 7.22
C PHE A 220 3.27 -2.76 8.03
N TRP A 221 3.12 -3.79 8.87
CA TRP A 221 1.92 -3.95 9.68
C TRP A 221 1.82 -2.93 10.82
N TYR A 222 2.97 -2.46 11.31
CA TYR A 222 3.02 -1.39 12.30
C TYR A 222 2.61 -0.04 11.72
N LEU A 223 3.15 0.32 10.55
CA LEU A 223 2.85 1.58 9.87
C LEU A 223 1.41 1.60 9.32
N HIS A 224 0.94 0.50 8.71
CA HIS A 224 -0.42 0.44 8.18
C HIS A 224 -1.47 0.32 9.29
N GLY A 225 -1.15 -0.27 10.43
CA GLY A 225 -2.07 -0.20 11.57
C GLY A 225 -2.18 1.21 12.18
N TRP A 226 -1.18 2.08 12.00
CA TRP A 226 -1.32 3.52 12.31
C TRP A 226 -2.19 4.24 11.27
N VAL A 227 -2.02 3.94 9.98
CA VAL A 227 -2.90 4.44 8.92
C VAL A 227 -4.35 4.03 9.20
N ASP A 228 -4.57 2.77 9.58
CA ASP A 228 -5.88 2.23 9.93
C ASP A 228 -6.49 2.90 11.17
N LEU A 229 -5.67 3.23 12.18
CA LEU A 229 -6.08 4.01 13.34
C LEU A 229 -6.58 5.40 12.96
N CYS A 230 -5.98 6.06 11.98
CA CYS A 230 -6.45 7.38 11.51
C CYS A 230 -7.89 7.33 10.99
N ILE A 231 -8.30 6.22 10.35
CA ILE A 231 -9.68 6.02 9.89
C ILE A 231 -10.64 5.99 11.09
N ASP A 232 -10.30 5.24 12.14
CA ASP A 232 -11.13 5.13 13.36
C ASP A 232 -11.20 6.47 14.10
N LYS A 233 -10.08 7.21 14.15
CA LYS A 233 -10.04 8.57 14.72
C LYS A 233 -10.93 9.53 13.94
N TRP A 234 -10.90 9.47 12.61
CA TRP A 234 -11.76 10.30 11.76
C TRP A 234 -13.24 9.96 11.94
N GLN A 235 -13.56 8.67 11.97
CA GLN A 235 -14.92 8.18 12.21
C GLN A 235 -15.46 8.70 13.55
N ALA A 236 -14.65 8.57 14.61
CA ALA A 236 -15.00 9.05 15.95
C ALA A 236 -15.14 10.58 15.98
N ALA A 237 -14.22 11.33 15.35
CA ALA A 237 -14.26 12.79 15.31
C ALA A 237 -15.52 13.33 14.61
N ASN A 238 -16.07 12.57 13.66
CA ASN A 238 -17.29 12.92 12.91
C ASN A 238 -18.56 12.28 13.49
N ASN A 239 -18.49 11.63 14.66
CA ASN A 239 -19.63 10.97 15.32
C ASN A 239 -20.37 9.97 14.42
N LEU A 240 -19.64 9.23 13.58
CA LEU A 240 -20.21 8.24 12.67
C LEU A 240 -20.21 6.85 13.32
N SER A 241 -21.35 6.17 13.30
CA SER A 241 -21.44 4.76 13.74
C SER A 241 -20.84 3.80 12.70
N THR A 242 -20.93 4.15 11.42
CA THR A 242 -20.41 3.39 10.29
C THR A 242 -19.90 4.33 9.21
N ILE A 243 -18.85 3.93 8.49
CA ILE A 243 -18.34 4.66 7.32
C ILE A 243 -19.13 4.24 6.08
N ASN A 244 -19.66 5.22 5.35
CA ASN A 244 -20.28 5.02 4.04
C ASN A 244 -19.23 5.24 2.93
N TRP A 245 -18.39 4.23 2.71
CA TRP A 245 -17.30 4.27 1.74
C TRP A 245 -17.80 4.61 0.32
N LYS A 246 -17.09 5.53 -0.33
CA LYS A 246 -17.23 5.89 -1.75
C LYS A 246 -16.12 5.25 -2.57
N GLY A 247 -14.89 5.29 -2.06
CA GLY A 247 -13.76 4.54 -2.62
C GLY A 247 -13.63 3.19 -1.93
N THR A 248 -13.69 2.10 -2.69
CA THR A 248 -13.53 0.71 -2.23
C THR A 248 -12.74 -0.15 -3.22
N TRP A 249 -12.09 0.48 -4.21
CA TRP A 249 -11.39 -0.21 -5.27
C TRP A 249 -10.07 -0.77 -4.74
N VAL A 250 -9.99 -2.09 -4.68
CA VAL A 250 -8.79 -2.83 -4.26
C VAL A 250 -8.05 -3.43 -5.44
N GLY A 251 -8.37 -3.04 -6.68
CA GLY A 251 -7.86 -3.67 -7.90
C GLY A 251 -8.99 -4.33 -8.67
N LYS A 252 -8.66 -5.27 -9.56
CA LYS A 252 -9.67 -6.06 -10.25
C LYS A 252 -10.46 -6.90 -9.25
N LEU A 253 -11.68 -6.43 -8.94
CA LEU A 253 -12.68 -7.20 -8.22
C LEU A 253 -13.26 -8.27 -9.15
N PRO A 254 -13.48 -9.51 -8.68
CA PRO A 254 -14.06 -10.55 -9.53
C PRO A 254 -15.50 -10.17 -9.91
N SER A 255 -15.73 -9.80 -11.17
CA SER A 255 -17.07 -9.86 -11.76
C SER A 255 -17.02 -9.83 -13.28
N HIS A 256 -17.39 -10.95 -13.93
CA HIS A 256 -18.22 -11.03 -15.15
C HIS A 256 -18.57 -12.49 -15.54
N ALA A 257 -19.00 -13.30 -14.57
CA ALA A 257 -20.01 -14.34 -14.81
C ALA A 257 -21.21 -13.96 -13.95
N GLY A 258 -22.31 -13.55 -14.57
CA GLY A 258 -23.39 -12.80 -13.93
C GLY A 258 -23.88 -13.40 -12.60
N ILE A 259 -23.64 -12.68 -11.50
CA ILE A 259 -24.51 -12.53 -10.33
C ILE A 259 -24.06 -11.20 -9.67
N GLY A 260 -25.03 -10.33 -9.37
CA GLY A 260 -24.79 -8.92 -9.06
C GLY A 260 -23.90 -8.63 -7.85
N ALA A 261 -23.43 -7.38 -7.83
CA ALA A 261 -22.61 -6.71 -6.81
C ALA A 261 -23.14 -6.73 -5.35
N LYS A 262 -24.16 -7.54 -5.04
CA LYS A 262 -24.64 -7.80 -3.68
C LYS A 262 -23.93 -8.99 -3.01
N ASN A 263 -23.19 -9.81 -3.76
CA ASN A 263 -22.65 -11.07 -3.23
C ASN A 263 -21.23 -10.99 -2.65
N PHE A 264 -20.48 -9.88 -2.86
CA PHE A 264 -19.20 -9.71 -2.18
C PHE A 264 -19.37 -9.38 -0.69
N ILE A 265 -20.47 -8.72 -0.33
CA ILE A 265 -20.82 -8.43 1.08
C ILE A 265 -21.45 -9.65 1.77
N LEU A 266 -22.12 -10.54 1.02
CA LEU A 266 -22.80 -11.71 1.60
C LEU A 266 -21.89 -12.93 1.83
N LEU A 267 -20.77 -13.05 1.10
CA LEU A 267 -19.81 -14.16 1.25
C LEU A 267 -18.91 -14.02 2.49
N MET A 268 -19.03 -12.93 3.26
CA MET A 268 -18.25 -12.68 4.47
C MET A 268 -19.01 -12.97 5.77
N HIS A 269 -20.31 -13.33 5.71
CA HIS A 269 -21.16 -13.38 6.90
C HIS A 269 -21.75 -14.73 7.31
N ASP A 270 -21.66 -15.79 6.52
CA ASP A 270 -22.03 -17.14 7.00
C ASP A 270 -21.26 -18.22 6.24
N HIS A 271 -20.63 -19.10 7.03
CA HIS A 271 -19.84 -20.29 6.68
C HIS A 271 -18.31 -20.14 6.54
N PRO A 272 -17.54 -21.03 7.20
CA PRO A 272 -16.08 -21.03 7.13
C PRO A 272 -15.65 -21.41 5.70
N PRO A 273 -14.64 -20.76 5.11
CA PRO A 273 -14.20 -21.14 3.79
C PRO A 273 -13.52 -22.50 3.85
N GLU A 274 -13.94 -23.41 2.97
CA GLU A 274 -13.17 -24.60 2.65
C GLU A 274 -11.74 -24.18 2.26
N LYS A 275 -10.78 -24.92 2.82
CA LYS A 275 -9.34 -24.79 2.58
C LYS A 275 -9.04 -24.95 1.09
N ASN A 276 -8.98 -23.86 0.32
CA ASN A 276 -8.19 -23.73 -0.91
C ASN A 276 -8.06 -22.23 -1.26
N LEU A 277 -6.81 -21.81 -1.46
CA LEU A 277 -6.37 -20.43 -1.72
C LEU A 277 -7.08 -19.82 -2.95
N VAL A 278 -7.77 -18.69 -2.75
CA VAL A 278 -8.59 -17.97 -3.76
C VAL A 278 -7.75 -17.05 -4.68
N HIS A 279 -6.42 -17.02 -4.56
CA HIS A 279 -5.60 -15.94 -5.15
C HIS A 279 -4.98 -16.17 -6.53
N ASP A 280 -5.24 -17.31 -7.19
CA ASP A 280 -4.59 -17.62 -8.48
C ASP A 280 -5.41 -17.19 -9.72
N HIS A 281 -6.67 -16.75 -9.54
CA HIS A 281 -7.57 -16.53 -10.68
C HIS A 281 -7.23 -15.33 -11.58
N HIS A 282 -6.35 -14.42 -11.15
CA HIS A 282 -6.01 -13.19 -11.87
C HIS A 282 -4.51 -13.00 -12.11
N LEU A 283 -3.66 -13.95 -11.74
CA LEU A 283 -2.21 -13.79 -11.85
C LEU A 283 -1.75 -13.55 -13.30
N HIS A 284 -2.35 -14.26 -14.27
CA HIS A 284 -2.04 -14.06 -15.68
C HIS A 284 -2.33 -12.63 -16.16
N GLU A 285 -3.46 -12.06 -15.73
CA GLU A 285 -3.85 -10.69 -16.07
C GLU A 285 -2.94 -9.66 -15.41
N MET A 286 -2.54 -9.91 -14.16
CA MET A 286 -1.56 -9.08 -13.46
C MET A 286 -0.18 -9.10 -14.15
N ILE A 287 0.26 -10.27 -14.60
CA ILE A 287 1.50 -10.39 -15.39
C ILE A 287 1.37 -9.54 -16.67
N GLU A 288 0.23 -9.61 -17.35
CA GLU A 288 -0.01 -8.82 -18.57
C GLU A 288 -0.05 -7.30 -18.30
N VAL A 289 -0.68 -6.86 -17.21
CA VAL A 289 -0.64 -5.44 -16.81
C VAL A 289 0.80 -5.02 -16.50
N SER A 290 1.57 -5.84 -15.78
CA SER A 290 2.99 -5.56 -15.52
C SER A 290 3.81 -5.48 -16.81
N ARG A 291 3.46 -6.27 -17.83
CA ARG A 291 4.09 -6.25 -19.16
C ARG A 291 3.83 -4.89 -19.84
N LEU A 292 2.57 -4.45 -19.87
CA LEU A 292 2.15 -3.17 -20.45
C LEU A 292 2.82 -1.97 -19.76
N ILE A 293 2.94 -2.01 -18.42
CA ILE A 293 3.67 -0.98 -17.65
C ILE A 293 5.17 -1.00 -18.02
N GLY A 294 5.76 -2.18 -18.19
CA GLY A 294 7.13 -2.34 -18.66
C GLY A 294 7.37 -1.71 -20.03
N GLU A 295 6.47 -1.95 -20.99
CA GLU A 295 6.59 -1.43 -22.36
C GLU A 295 6.59 0.10 -22.42
N CYS A 296 5.81 0.78 -21.57
CA CYS A 296 5.76 2.24 -21.54
C CYS A 296 6.91 2.86 -20.71
N GLY A 297 7.55 2.09 -19.84
CA GLY A 297 8.69 2.52 -19.04
C GLY A 297 8.36 3.55 -17.97
N ILE A 298 7.10 3.66 -17.57
CA ILE A 298 6.62 4.62 -16.57
C ILE A 298 6.34 3.87 -15.27
N PHE A 299 7.10 4.21 -14.22
CA PHE A 299 7.01 3.56 -12.91
C PHE A 299 6.85 4.60 -11.81
N THR A 300 6.02 4.27 -10.83
CA THR A 300 5.91 5.02 -9.57
C THR A 300 6.42 4.17 -8.42
N GLU A 301 7.38 4.68 -7.68
CA GLU A 301 7.99 4.06 -6.51
C GLU A 301 7.77 4.98 -5.30
N PHE A 302 7.81 4.45 -4.07
CA PHE A 302 7.61 5.28 -2.87
C PHE A 302 8.57 6.48 -2.76
N TYR A 303 9.72 6.39 -3.43
CA TYR A 303 10.74 7.44 -3.44
C TYR A 303 10.72 8.34 -4.69
N THR A 304 9.91 8.05 -5.71
CA THR A 304 9.75 8.90 -6.91
C THR A 304 8.57 9.86 -6.80
N ASP A 305 7.73 9.75 -5.78
CA ASP A 305 6.67 10.73 -5.52
C ASP A 305 7.32 12.01 -4.98
N TRP A 306 7.66 12.94 -5.89
CA TRP A 306 8.38 14.20 -5.66
C TRP A 306 7.49 15.37 -5.22
N MET A 307 6.23 15.11 -4.92
CA MET A 307 5.26 16.18 -4.76
C MET A 307 4.76 16.25 -3.34
N MET A 308 5.56 16.89 -2.50
CA MET A 308 5.17 18.09 -1.74
C MET A 308 6.37 18.50 -0.85
N PRO A 309 6.70 19.81 -0.79
CA PRO A 309 7.86 20.31 -0.04
C PRO A 309 7.88 19.95 1.44
#